data_AF-A0A6A1TY48-F1
#
_entry.id   AF-A0A6A1TY48-F1
#
_cell.length_a   1.000
_cell.length_b   1.000
_cell.length_c   1.000
_cell.angle_alpha   90.00
_cell.angle_beta   90.00
_cell.angle_gamma   90.00
#
_symmetry.space_group_name_H-M   'P 1'
#
loop_
_entity.id
_entity.type
_entity.pdbx_description
1 polymer ?
#
loop_
_entity_poly.entity_id
_entity_poly.type
_entity_poly.pdbx_seq_one_letter_code
_entity_poly.pdbx_strand_id
1 'polypeptide(L)' 'MKACGLPVNLGDKPLTQADVERLWITDRSALLDCYRRHLALRNFVVTRDDALRGGK' A
#
# COMPACT_ATOMS: atom_id res chain seq x y z
N MET A 1 1.01 -5.41 13.18
CA MET A 1 0.73 -4.63 11.96
C MET A 1 1.24 -5.45 10.77
N LYS A 2 0.43 -5.71 9.73
CA LYS A 2 0.86 -6.57 8.60
C LYS A 2 1.78 -5.77 7.66
N ALA A 3 2.98 -6.29 7.41
CA ALA A 3 3.91 -5.72 6.45
C ALA A 3 3.27 -5.58 5.06
N CYS A 4 3.67 -4.56 4.31
CA CYS A 4 3.26 -4.43 2.91
C CYS A 4 4.00 -5.48 2.06
N GLY A 5 3.34 -5.91 0.98
CA GLY A 5 3.96 -6.82 0.02
C GLY A 5 5.23 -6.18 -0.54
N LEU A 6 6.28 -6.99 -0.67
CA LEU A 6 7.46 -6.61 -1.44
C LEU A 6 7.14 -6.76 -2.93
N PRO A 7 7.90 -6.07 -3.81
CA PRO A 7 7.82 -6.31 -5.25
C PRO A 7 7.95 -7.79 -5.59
N VAL A 8 7.18 -8.21 -6.58
CA VAL A 8 7.23 -9.58 -7.11
C VAL A 8 8.63 -9.91 -7.66
N ASN A 9 9.16 -11.08 -7.29
CA ASN A 9 10.39 -11.60 -7.87
C ASN A 9 10.14 -12.02 -9.33
N LEU A 10 10.82 -11.36 -10.27
CA LEU A 10 10.67 -11.58 -11.71
C LEU A 10 11.48 -12.79 -12.22
N GLY A 11 12.47 -13.25 -11.46
CA GLY A 11 13.47 -14.23 -11.93
C GLY A 11 14.24 -13.73 -13.15
N ASP A 12 14.85 -14.66 -13.88
CA ASP A 12 15.76 -14.35 -15.01
C ASP A 12 15.14 -14.63 -16.39
N LYS A 13 13.83 -14.95 -16.45
CA LYS A 13 13.17 -15.29 -17.71
C LYS A 13 12.69 -14.04 -18.44
N PRO A 14 12.73 -14.03 -19.79
CA PRO A 14 12.09 -12.98 -20.57
C PRO A 14 10.61 -12.89 -20.22
N LEU A 15 10.13 -11.67 -19.96
CA LEU A 15 8.71 -11.41 -19.73
C LEU A 15 8.03 -11.12 -21.06
N THR A 16 6.84 -11.68 -21.24
CA THR A 16 5.95 -11.24 -22.32
C THR A 16 5.29 -9.92 -21.94
N GLN A 17 4.76 -9.18 -22.92
CA GLN A 17 3.97 -7.97 -22.64
C GLN A 17 2.78 -8.27 -21.70
N ALA A 18 2.10 -9.40 -21.90
CA ALA A 18 0.99 -9.82 -21.06
C ALA A 18 1.43 -10.11 -19.61
N ASP A 19 2.63 -10.67 -19.42
CA ASP A 19 3.19 -10.85 -18.08
C ASP A 19 3.47 -9.53 -17.40
N VAL A 20 4.09 -8.57 -18.10
CA VAL A 20 4.40 -7.24 -17.57
C VAL A 20 3.12 -6.53 -17.12
N GLU A 21 2.08 -6.53 -17.96
CA GLU A 21 0.80 -5.88 -17.64
C GLU A 21 0.14 -6.50 -16.40
N ARG A 22 0.10 -7.83 -16.33
CA ARG A 22 -0.45 -8.55 -15.18
C ARG A 22 0.31 -8.24 -13.88
N LEU A 23 1.64 -8.24 -13.94
CA LEU A 23 2.49 -7.95 -12.79
C LEU A 23 2.29 -6.50 -12.34
N TRP A 24 2.24 -5.55 -13.28
CA TRP A 24 2.01 -4.14 -12.98
C TRP A 24 0.66 -3.88 -12.30
N ILE A 25 -0.43 -4.48 -12.81
CA ILE A 25 -1.76 -4.36 -12.21
C ILE A 25 -1.77 -4.90 -10.78
N THR A 26 -1.12 -6.05 -10.58
CA THR A 26 -1.05 -6.71 -9.28
C THR A 26 -0.27 -5.86 -8.28
N ASP A 27 0.91 -5.38 -8.67
CA ASP A 27 1.78 -4.58 -7.81
C ASP A 27 1.14 -3.24 -7.45
N ARG A 28 0.52 -2.56 -8.43
CA ARG A 28 -0.24 -1.33 -8.19
C ARG A 28 -1.39 -1.53 -7.20
N SER A 29 -2.13 -2.63 -7.32
CA SER A 29 -3.22 -2.95 -6.39
C SER A 29 -2.70 -3.16 -4.96
N ALA A 30 -1.62 -3.94 -4.82
CA ALA A 30 -0.98 -4.19 -3.53
C ALA A 30 -0.45 -2.90 -2.87
N LEU A 31 0.14 -1.99 -3.65
CA LEU A 31 0.61 -0.69 -3.19
C LEU A 31 -0.54 0.18 -2.68
N LEU A 32 -1.65 0.26 -3.43
CA LEU A 32 -2.82 1.04 -3.04
C LEU A 32 -3.46 0.50 -1.75
N ASP A 33 -3.55 -0.82 -1.59
CA ASP A 33 -4.09 -1.44 -0.38
C ASP A 33 -3.18 -1.26 0.83
N CYS A 34 -1.87 -1.32 0.64
CA CYS A 34 -0.90 -0.91 1.66
C CYS A 34 -1.12 0.55 2.08
N TYR A 35 -1.13 1.47 1.11
CA TYR A 35 -1.31 2.90 1.35
C TYR A 35 -2.60 3.18 2.13
N ARG A 36 -3.74 2.60 1.71
CA ARG A 36 -5.05 2.80 2.38
C ARG A 36 -5.03 2.37 3.84
N ARG A 37 -4.39 1.23 4.17
CA ARG A 37 -4.26 0.77 5.56
C ARG A 37 -3.43 1.74 6.41
N HIS A 38 -2.30 2.21 5.90
CA HIS A 38 -1.45 3.15 6.63
C HIS A 38 -2.09 4.54 6.75
N LEU A 39 -2.79 5.00 5.72
CA LEU A 39 -3.56 6.23 5.75
C LEU A 39 -4.66 6.18 6.80
N ALA A 40 -5.37 5.05 6.91
CA ALA A 40 -6.39 4.86 7.96
C ALA A 40 -5.79 4.97 9.37
N LEU A 41 -4.63 4.34 9.61
CA LEU A 41 -3.94 4.48 10.90
C LEU A 41 -3.51 5.93 11.15
N ARG A 42 -2.88 6.59 10.17
CA ARG A 42 -2.47 8.00 10.28
C ARG A 42 -3.67 8.87 10.66
N ASN A 43 -4.77 8.73 9.92
CA ASN A 43 -5.96 9.54 10.14
C ASN A 43 -6.54 9.30 11.53
N PHE A 44 -6.60 8.06 12.01
CA PHE A 44 -6.99 7.75 13.38
C PHE A 44 -6.11 8.47 14.41
N VAL A 45 -4.78 8.42 14.24
CA VAL A 45 -3.84 9.10 15.15
C VAL A 45 -4.02 10.62 15.13
N VAL A 46 -4.17 11.21 13.95
CA VAL A 46 -4.42 12.65 13.79
C VAL A 46 -5.71 13.05 14.49
N THR A 47 -6.83 12.35 14.22
CA THR A 47 -8.12 12.65 14.86
C THR A 47 -8.05 12.53 16.38
N ARG A 48 -7.36 11.50 16.90
CA ARG A 48 -7.15 11.34 18.34
C ARG A 48 -6.38 12.53 18.92
N ASP A 49 -5.27 12.91 18.28
CA ASP A 49 -4.39 13.97 18.79
C ASP A 49 -5.08 15.35 18.74
N ASP A 50 -5.89 15.60 17.72
CA ASP A 50 -6.70 16.82 17.62
C ASP A 50 -7.77 16.88 18.73
N ALA A 51 -8.42 15.75 19.06
CA ALA A 51 -9.37 15.67 20.16
C ALA A 51 -8.69 15.92 21.53
N LEU A 52 -7.50 15.35 21.74
CA LEU A 52 -6.73 15.52 22.98
C LEU A 52 -6.23 16.95 23.19
N ARG A 53 -5.98 17.69 22.11
CA ARG A 53 -5.59 19.11 22.17
C ARG A 53 -6.75 20.05 22.52
N GLY A 54 -7.93 19.50 22.85
CA GLY A 54 -9.11 20.28 23.17
C GLY A 54 -9.67 20.92 21.92
N GLY A 55 -9.96 20.08 20.91
CA GLY A 55 -10.71 20.50 19.72
C GLY A 55 -11.81 21.48 20.13
N LYS A 56 -11.72 22.71 19.61
CA LYS A 56 -12.66 23.78 19.91
C LYS A 56 -14.10 23.32 19.70
#